data_AF-A0A9P0N776-F1
#
_entry.id   AF-A0A9P0N776-F1
#
_cell.length_a   1.000
_cell.length_b   1.000
_cell.length_c   1.000
_cell.angle_alpha   90.00
_cell.angle_beta   90.00
_cell.angle_gamma   90.00
#
_symmetry.space_group_name_H-M   'P 1'
#
loop_
_entity.id
_entity.type
_entity.pdbx_description
1 polymer ?
#
loop_
_entity_poly.entity_id
_entity_poly.type
_entity_poly.pdbx_seq_one_letter_code
_entity_poly.pdbx_strand_id
1 'polypeptide(L)'
;MFWDFITLRPETTHQVIYLFGDRGIPDGYRHMNGYGSHTFKMVNAQGVAHWVKFHYKSNQGIKNLSVEKAAELASSDPDYSIRDLYNAIAKGEFPSWTMYIQVMTMAQAESCKFNPFDMTKVWPHSEYPLIPVGKMVLNRNPKNYFAEVEQIAFSPANMVPGIEPSPDKMLQGRLFSYSDTHRHRLGANFLQIPVNCPFRVSVSNYQRDGPQAISNQEGCPNYFPNSFSGPQECPRAQRLQPRYNVSGDVDRYDSGQTEDNFSQATVLYKQVFDDAQKQRTVDNIVGHLKDAAGFIQERAIKIFTQVHPDLGSKVAAGLAPFKKYHANL
;
A
#
# COMPACT_ATOMS: atom_id res chain seq x y z
N MET A 1 10.23 4.34 21.21
CA MET A 1 10.60 4.36 19.77
C MET A 1 9.41 4.67 18.87
N PHE A 2 8.40 3.78 18.77
CA PHE A 2 7.25 3.96 17.85
C PHE A 2 6.63 5.37 17.93
N TRP A 3 6.16 5.76 19.13
CA TRP A 3 5.51 7.06 19.31
C TRP A 3 6.44 8.26 19.19
N ASP A 4 7.75 8.10 19.41
CA ASP A 4 8.67 9.22 19.20
C ASP A 4 8.74 9.55 17.70
N PHE A 5 8.94 8.54 16.84
CA PHE A 5 8.93 8.72 15.39
C PHE A 5 7.58 9.28 14.89
N ILE A 6 6.47 8.65 15.28
CA ILE A 6 5.13 9.06 14.86
C ILE A 6 4.84 10.51 15.26
N THR A 7 5.25 10.92 16.46
CA THR A 7 5.00 12.28 16.94
C THR A 7 5.98 13.33 16.42
N LEU A 8 7.12 12.93 15.83
CA LEU A 8 8.01 13.84 15.11
C LEU A 8 7.62 14.00 13.63
N ARG A 9 6.83 13.07 13.09
CA ARG A 9 6.39 13.01 11.69
C ARG A 9 4.86 13.13 11.59
N PRO A 10 4.30 14.34 11.72
CA PRO A 10 2.85 14.55 11.75
C PRO A 10 2.13 14.07 10.47
N GLU A 11 2.82 13.92 9.35
CA GLU A 11 2.26 13.32 8.12
C GLU A 11 1.76 11.88 8.30
N THR A 12 2.22 11.18 9.35
CA THR A 12 1.76 9.82 9.69
C THR A 12 0.34 9.78 10.27
N THR A 13 -0.18 10.92 10.72
CA THR A 13 -1.40 11.03 11.56
C THR A 13 -2.62 10.35 10.93
N HIS A 14 -2.85 10.56 9.63
CA HIS A 14 -4.01 9.98 8.95
C HIS A 14 -3.99 8.43 9.00
N GLN A 15 -2.83 7.83 8.66
CA GLN A 15 -2.68 6.38 8.69
C GLN A 15 -2.66 5.82 10.12
N VAL A 16 -2.11 6.56 11.09
CA VAL A 16 -2.13 6.16 12.51
C VAL A 16 -3.57 6.08 13.03
N ILE A 17 -4.42 7.07 12.74
CA ILE A 17 -5.83 7.01 13.14
C ILE A 17 -6.55 5.85 12.44
N TYR A 18 -6.26 5.58 11.18
CA TYR A 18 -6.81 4.40 10.49
C TYR A 18 -6.36 3.08 11.14
N LEU A 19 -5.07 2.97 11.47
CA LEU A 19 -4.46 1.79 12.08
C LEU A 19 -5.02 1.50 13.47
N PHE A 20 -5.21 2.51 14.31
CA PHE A 20 -5.74 2.34 15.65
C PHE A 20 -7.28 2.30 15.70
N GLY A 21 -7.97 2.54 14.58
CA GLY A 21 -9.39 2.25 14.45
C GLY A 21 -9.68 0.75 14.31
N ASP A 22 -10.96 0.37 14.25
CA ASP A 22 -11.37 -1.04 14.19
C ASP A 22 -10.71 -1.83 13.03
N ARG A 23 -10.45 -1.15 11.90
CA ARG A 23 -9.84 -1.78 10.72
C ARG A 23 -8.35 -2.13 10.89
N GLY A 24 -7.76 -1.80 12.04
CA GLY A 24 -6.41 -2.22 12.41
C GLY A 24 -6.24 -3.72 12.56
N ILE A 25 -7.32 -4.45 12.86
CA ILE A 25 -7.29 -5.91 13.06
C ILE A 25 -8.43 -6.57 12.27
N PRO A 26 -8.26 -6.79 10.95
CA PRO A 26 -9.27 -7.49 10.15
C PRO A 26 -9.54 -8.92 10.65
N ASP A 27 -10.78 -9.38 10.50
CA ASP A 27 -11.16 -10.77 10.76
C ASP A 27 -10.77 -11.65 9.57
N GLY A 28 -9.51 -12.09 9.56
CA GLY A 28 -8.92 -12.82 8.44
C GLY A 28 -8.72 -11.96 7.19
N TYR A 29 -8.05 -12.52 6.18
CA TYR A 29 -7.74 -11.77 4.96
C TYR A 29 -8.97 -11.48 4.08
N ARG A 30 -10.04 -12.27 4.21
CA ARG A 30 -11.21 -12.22 3.31
C ARG A 30 -12.13 -11.03 3.61
N HIS A 31 -12.05 -10.46 4.80
CA HIS A 31 -12.92 -9.40 5.30
C HIS A 31 -12.27 -8.00 5.32
N MET A 32 -11.19 -7.80 4.55
CA MET A 32 -10.57 -6.50 4.34
C MET A 32 -10.61 -6.05 2.88
N ASN A 33 -10.59 -4.75 2.65
CA ASN A 33 -10.37 -4.18 1.32
C ASN A 33 -8.88 -4.19 0.96
N GLY A 34 -8.57 -4.19 -0.33
CA GLY A 34 -7.24 -3.91 -0.86
C GLY A 34 -7.21 -2.55 -1.58
N TYR A 35 -6.04 -1.91 -1.60
CA TYR A 35 -5.83 -0.63 -2.26
C TYR A 35 -4.45 -0.62 -2.94
N GLY A 36 -4.35 0.05 -4.10
CA GLY A 36 -3.04 0.38 -4.66
C GLY A 36 -2.33 1.47 -3.86
N SER A 37 -3.09 2.22 -3.05
CA SER A 37 -2.69 3.39 -2.24
C SER A 37 -2.13 4.56 -3.03
N HIS A 38 -1.05 4.34 -3.77
CA HIS A 38 -0.43 5.33 -4.64
C HIS A 38 -1.35 5.77 -5.76
N THR A 39 -1.08 6.97 -6.25
CA THR A 39 -1.54 7.40 -7.56
C THR A 39 -0.68 6.70 -8.62
N PHE A 40 -1.32 6.15 -9.65
CA PHE A 40 -0.68 5.60 -10.84
C PHE A 40 -1.12 6.41 -12.06
N LYS A 41 -0.47 6.19 -13.20
CA LYS A 41 -0.88 6.74 -14.48
C LYS A 41 -1.42 5.62 -15.36
N MET A 42 -2.54 5.85 -16.03
CA MET A 42 -3.05 4.98 -17.08
C MET A 42 -3.07 5.70 -18.40
N VAL A 43 -2.68 5.01 -19.47
CA VAL A 43 -2.55 5.55 -20.82
C VAL A 43 -3.43 4.73 -21.76
N ASN A 44 -4.34 5.40 -22.46
CA ASN A 44 -5.22 4.74 -23.43
C ASN A 44 -4.54 4.53 -24.80
N ALA A 45 -5.25 3.89 -25.74
CA ALA A 45 -4.73 3.59 -27.07
C ALA A 45 -4.37 4.84 -27.91
N GLN A 46 -4.93 5.99 -27.58
CA GLN A 46 -4.67 7.29 -28.21
C GLN A 46 -3.49 8.04 -27.55
N GLY A 47 -2.84 7.46 -26.53
CA GLY A 47 -1.76 8.11 -25.80
C GLY A 47 -2.23 9.14 -24.78
N VAL A 48 -3.53 9.20 -24.47
CA VAL A 48 -4.08 10.11 -23.46
C VAL A 48 -3.88 9.50 -22.08
N ALA A 49 -3.26 10.27 -21.19
CA ALA A 49 -2.94 9.87 -19.84
C ALA A 49 -3.95 10.40 -18.81
N HIS A 50 -4.24 9.55 -17.82
CA HIS A 50 -5.01 9.91 -16.62
C HIS A 50 -4.31 9.39 -15.37
N TRP A 51 -4.48 10.09 -14.25
CA TRP A 51 -4.10 9.59 -12.95
C TRP A 51 -5.18 8.67 -12.40
N VAL A 52 -4.79 7.58 -11.75
CA VAL A 52 -5.72 6.58 -11.21
C VAL A 52 -5.34 6.12 -9.81
N LYS A 53 -6.35 5.78 -9.01
CA LYS A 53 -6.23 5.02 -7.75
C LYS A 53 -6.93 3.68 -7.91
N PHE A 54 -6.30 2.58 -7.50
CA PHE A 54 -6.89 1.24 -7.53
C PHE A 54 -7.53 0.87 -6.19
N HIS A 55 -8.74 0.33 -6.23
CA HIS A 55 -9.50 -0.12 -5.07
C HIS A 55 -10.02 -1.54 -5.30
N TYR A 56 -9.89 -2.40 -4.30
CA TYR A 56 -10.42 -3.76 -4.31
C TYR A 56 -11.33 -3.92 -3.09
N LYS A 57 -12.65 -3.86 -3.31
CA LYS A 57 -13.64 -3.93 -2.23
C LYS A 57 -14.05 -5.37 -1.97
N SER A 58 -13.93 -5.83 -0.73
CA SER A 58 -14.28 -7.21 -0.36
C SER A 58 -15.77 -7.46 -0.58
N ASN A 59 -16.10 -8.53 -1.30
CA ASN A 59 -17.48 -8.96 -1.50
C ASN A 59 -18.03 -9.75 -0.30
N GLN A 60 -17.19 -10.07 0.68
CA GLN A 60 -17.57 -10.76 1.92
C GLN A 60 -17.96 -9.76 3.03
N GLY A 61 -17.89 -8.45 2.75
CA GLY A 61 -18.08 -7.39 3.73
C GLY A 61 -16.87 -7.18 4.63
N ILE A 62 -16.80 -6.00 5.25
CA ILE A 62 -15.77 -5.66 6.23
C ILE A 62 -16.13 -6.24 7.59
N LYS A 63 -15.20 -6.97 8.19
CA LYS A 63 -15.27 -7.48 9.55
C LYS A 63 -13.91 -7.34 10.21
N ASN A 64 -13.92 -6.99 11.49
CA ASN A 64 -12.72 -6.78 12.28
C ASN A 64 -12.85 -7.54 13.60
N LEU A 65 -11.72 -7.90 14.19
CA LEU A 65 -11.65 -8.49 15.52
C LEU A 65 -11.62 -7.39 16.58
N SER A 66 -12.33 -7.61 17.69
CA SER A 66 -12.08 -6.86 18.93
C SER A 66 -10.65 -7.13 19.42
N VAL A 67 -10.06 -6.20 20.16
CA VAL A 67 -8.71 -6.34 20.72
C VAL A 67 -8.57 -7.60 21.58
N GLU A 68 -9.58 -7.92 22.39
CA GLU A 68 -9.58 -9.09 23.27
C GLU A 68 -9.54 -10.38 22.46
N LYS A 69 -10.41 -10.49 21.44
CA LYS A 69 -10.43 -11.65 20.54
C LYS A 69 -9.13 -11.78 19.75
N ALA A 70 -8.55 -10.67 19.30
CA ALA A 70 -7.27 -10.67 18.61
C ALA A 70 -6.14 -11.18 19.51
N ALA A 71 -6.10 -10.76 20.78
CA ALA A 71 -5.13 -11.23 21.76
C ALA A 71 -5.30 -12.73 22.08
N GLU A 72 -6.55 -13.20 22.21
CA GLU A 72 -6.86 -14.62 22.36
C GLU A 72 -6.33 -15.43 21.17
N LEU A 73 -6.64 -15.00 19.94
CA LEU A 73 -6.20 -15.69 18.72
C LEU A 73 -4.68 -15.64 18.54
N ALA A 74 -4.02 -14.54 18.89
CA ALA A 74 -2.57 -14.43 18.79
C ALA A 74 -1.81 -15.51 19.60
N SER A 75 -2.43 -16.06 20.65
CA SER A 75 -1.86 -17.14 21.47
C SER A 75 -2.42 -18.53 21.14
N SER A 76 -3.73 -18.63 20.94
CA SER A 76 -4.39 -19.92 20.66
C SER A 76 -4.18 -20.38 19.21
N ASP A 77 -3.91 -19.45 18.30
CA ASP A 77 -3.83 -19.67 16.88
C ASP A 77 -3.12 -18.51 16.12
N PRO A 78 -1.79 -18.45 16.19
CA PRO A 78 -1.02 -17.39 15.56
C PRO A 78 -1.17 -17.34 14.02
N ASP A 79 -1.62 -18.44 13.40
CA ASP A 79 -1.81 -18.59 11.96
C ASP A 79 -3.27 -18.41 11.51
N TYR A 80 -4.12 -17.76 12.34
CA TYR A 80 -5.56 -17.61 12.10
C TYR A 80 -5.94 -17.24 10.68
N SER A 81 -5.36 -16.17 10.15
CA SER A 81 -5.67 -15.67 8.82
C SER A 81 -5.21 -16.61 7.70
N ILE A 82 -4.11 -17.34 7.91
CA ILE A 82 -3.63 -18.38 6.97
C ILE A 82 -4.63 -19.53 6.94
N ARG A 83 -5.02 -20.04 8.12
CA ARG A 83 -5.97 -21.14 8.25
C ARG A 83 -7.35 -20.76 7.70
N ASP A 84 -7.87 -19.58 8.02
CA ASP A 84 -9.15 -19.08 7.50
C ASP A 84 -9.17 -19.08 5.96
N LEU A 85 -8.17 -18.45 5.33
CA LEU A 85 -8.09 -18.35 3.88
C LEU A 85 -7.97 -19.74 3.23
N TYR A 86 -7.10 -20.59 3.78
CA TYR A 86 -6.89 -21.95 3.26
C TYR A 86 -8.18 -22.77 3.32
N ASN A 87 -8.85 -22.78 4.47
CA ASN A 87 -10.08 -23.54 4.69
C ASN A 87 -11.25 -23.03 3.84
N ALA A 88 -11.40 -21.71 3.70
CA ALA A 88 -12.44 -21.13 2.85
C ALA A 88 -12.28 -21.61 1.40
N ILE A 89 -11.07 -21.53 0.85
CA ILE A 89 -10.80 -22.01 -0.52
C ILE A 89 -11.01 -23.52 -0.63
N ALA A 90 -10.53 -24.32 0.35
CA ALA A 90 -10.70 -25.77 0.33
C ALA A 90 -12.18 -26.21 0.37
N LYS A 91 -13.06 -25.42 1.00
CA LYS A 91 -14.51 -25.65 1.07
C LYS A 91 -15.28 -25.10 -0.15
N GLY A 92 -14.61 -24.48 -1.11
CA GLY A 92 -15.26 -23.83 -2.26
C GLY A 92 -15.86 -22.45 -1.96
N GLU A 93 -15.60 -21.90 -0.77
CA GLU A 93 -16.01 -20.55 -0.36
C GLU A 93 -15.02 -19.50 -0.86
N PHE A 94 -14.87 -19.41 -2.19
CA PHE A 94 -13.84 -18.59 -2.83
C PHE A 94 -14.02 -17.10 -2.53
N PRO A 95 -13.10 -16.46 -1.78
CA PRO A 95 -13.21 -15.04 -1.53
C PRO A 95 -12.96 -14.25 -2.80
N SER A 96 -13.64 -13.12 -2.89
CA SER A 96 -13.53 -12.23 -4.04
C SER A 96 -13.60 -10.75 -3.67
N TRP A 97 -13.06 -9.94 -4.56
CA TRP A 97 -13.04 -8.48 -4.46
C TRP A 97 -13.49 -7.86 -5.76
N THR A 98 -14.34 -6.84 -5.69
CA THR A 98 -14.69 -6.01 -6.84
C THR A 98 -13.65 -4.91 -7.00
N MET A 99 -13.01 -4.88 -8.17
CA MET A 99 -12.01 -3.88 -8.53
C MET A 99 -12.69 -2.62 -9.05
N TYR A 100 -12.28 -1.48 -8.52
CA TYR A 100 -12.66 -0.15 -8.97
C TYR A 100 -11.42 0.69 -9.23
N ILE A 101 -11.59 1.73 -10.04
CA ILE A 101 -10.64 2.82 -10.16
C ILE A 101 -11.30 4.16 -9.86
N GLN A 102 -10.55 5.08 -9.29
CA GLN A 102 -10.83 6.52 -9.44
C GLN A 102 -9.99 7.04 -10.59
N VAL A 103 -10.49 8.03 -11.32
CA VAL A 103 -9.79 8.65 -12.44
C VAL A 103 -9.75 10.15 -12.22
N MET A 104 -8.56 10.74 -12.33
CA MET A 104 -8.30 12.17 -12.26
C MET A 104 -7.57 12.58 -13.54
N THR A 105 -8.08 13.59 -14.23
CA THR A 105 -7.41 14.16 -15.41
C THR A 105 -6.15 14.92 -15.03
N MET A 106 -5.24 15.11 -15.99
CA MET A 106 -4.02 15.90 -15.75
C MET A 106 -4.35 17.31 -15.27
N ALA A 107 -5.37 17.96 -15.84
CA ALA A 107 -5.81 19.31 -15.44
C ALA A 107 -6.45 19.36 -14.03
N GLN A 108 -7.16 18.30 -13.63
CA GLN A 108 -7.69 18.19 -12.26
C GLN A 108 -6.55 18.04 -11.23
N ALA A 109 -5.45 17.38 -11.60
CA ALA A 109 -4.29 17.27 -10.70
C ALA A 109 -3.64 18.63 -10.43
N GLU A 110 -3.52 19.50 -11.44
CA GLU A 110 -2.98 20.87 -11.30
C GLU A 110 -3.83 21.77 -10.39
N SER A 111 -5.14 21.51 -10.33
CA SER A 111 -6.10 22.28 -9.51
C SER A 111 -6.47 21.59 -8.20
N CYS A 112 -5.83 20.45 -7.89
CA CYS A 112 -6.09 19.70 -6.68
C CYS A 112 -5.64 20.49 -5.44
N LYS A 113 -6.51 20.59 -4.43
CA LYS A 113 -6.25 21.38 -3.21
C LYS A 113 -5.14 20.82 -2.31
N PHE A 114 -4.71 19.61 -2.60
CA PHE A 114 -3.62 18.90 -1.95
C PHE A 114 -2.79 18.21 -3.04
N ASN A 115 -1.57 17.81 -2.71
CA ASN A 115 -0.74 17.05 -3.63
C ASN A 115 -1.40 15.71 -3.99
N PRO A 116 -1.84 15.48 -5.25
CA PRO A 116 -2.53 14.25 -5.63
C PRO A 116 -1.60 13.02 -5.63
N PHE A 117 -0.30 13.23 -5.47
CA PHE A 117 0.75 12.21 -5.38
C PHE A 117 1.26 12.00 -3.95
N ASP A 118 0.70 12.70 -2.96
CA ASP A 118 0.99 12.44 -1.54
C ASP A 118 0.25 11.18 -1.07
N MET A 119 0.99 10.18 -0.63
CA MET A 119 0.45 8.90 -0.19
C MET A 119 -0.35 8.99 1.12
N THR A 120 -0.22 10.08 1.87
CA THR A 120 -1.00 10.33 3.09
C THR A 120 -2.42 10.86 2.78
N LYS A 121 -2.72 11.13 1.50
CA LYS A 121 -3.99 11.68 1.04
C LYS A 121 -4.82 10.65 0.25
N VAL A 122 -6.13 10.71 0.47
CA VAL A 122 -7.14 10.04 -0.34
C VAL A 122 -7.79 11.04 -1.30
N TRP A 123 -8.29 10.53 -2.42
CA TRP A 123 -9.15 11.29 -3.32
C TRP A 123 -10.60 11.14 -2.86
N PRO A 124 -11.30 12.23 -2.47
CA PRO A 124 -12.68 12.14 -2.02
C PRO A 124 -13.57 11.46 -3.06
N HIS A 125 -14.33 10.43 -2.65
CA HIS A 125 -15.22 9.72 -3.58
C HIS A 125 -16.32 10.60 -4.15
N SER A 126 -16.70 11.70 -3.47
CA SER A 126 -17.65 12.69 -3.96
C SER A 126 -17.14 13.49 -5.16
N GLU A 127 -15.82 13.64 -5.27
CA GLU A 127 -15.17 14.37 -6.37
C GLU A 127 -14.69 13.40 -7.47
N TYR A 128 -14.18 12.23 -7.05
CA TYR A 128 -13.64 11.21 -7.94
C TYR A 128 -14.36 9.88 -7.64
N PRO A 129 -15.55 9.63 -8.22
CA PRO A 129 -16.33 8.43 -7.92
C PRO A 129 -15.62 7.15 -8.35
N LEU A 130 -15.97 6.04 -7.69
CA LEU A 130 -15.45 4.71 -8.03
C LEU A 130 -16.08 4.21 -9.33
N ILE A 131 -15.23 3.85 -10.29
CA ILE A 131 -15.63 3.26 -11.58
C ILE A 131 -15.35 1.75 -11.52
N PRO A 132 -16.36 0.87 -11.68
CA PRO A 132 -16.15 -0.57 -11.63
C PRO A 132 -15.33 -1.05 -12.84
N VAL A 133 -14.40 -1.97 -12.59
CA VAL A 133 -13.50 -2.53 -13.62
C VAL A 133 -13.69 -4.03 -13.78
N GLY A 134 -13.71 -4.79 -12.68
CA GLY A 134 -13.75 -6.24 -12.74
C GLY A 134 -13.75 -6.90 -11.36
N LYS A 135 -13.41 -8.19 -11.31
CA LYS A 135 -13.45 -9.00 -10.08
C LYS A 135 -12.17 -9.84 -9.94
N MET A 136 -11.58 -9.80 -8.75
CA MET A 136 -10.51 -10.72 -8.33
C MET A 136 -11.13 -11.85 -7.52
N VAL A 137 -10.79 -13.11 -7.83
CA VAL A 137 -11.28 -14.30 -7.12
C VAL A 137 -10.10 -15.19 -6.75
N LEU A 138 -10.01 -15.61 -5.49
CA LEU A 138 -9.02 -16.59 -5.05
C LEU A 138 -9.71 -17.95 -4.94
N ASN A 139 -9.39 -18.87 -5.85
CA ASN A 139 -10.09 -20.16 -5.98
C ASN A 139 -9.18 -21.38 -5.92
N ARG A 140 -7.91 -21.20 -5.55
CA ARG A 140 -6.93 -22.29 -5.48
C ARG A 140 -5.91 -22.02 -4.38
N ASN A 141 -5.73 -23.00 -3.49
CA ASN A 141 -4.65 -22.98 -2.51
C ASN A 141 -3.30 -23.30 -3.17
N PRO A 142 -2.18 -22.82 -2.59
CA PRO A 142 -0.85 -23.27 -2.98
C PRO A 142 -0.72 -24.79 -2.83
N LYS A 143 0.01 -25.45 -3.75
CA LYS A 143 0.35 -26.87 -3.56
C LYS A 143 1.53 -27.03 -2.60
N ASN A 144 2.47 -26.08 -2.65
CA ASN A 144 3.57 -25.98 -1.71
C ASN A 144 3.75 -24.53 -1.26
N TYR A 145 3.62 -24.27 0.04
CA TYR A 145 3.70 -22.92 0.59
C TYR A 145 5.04 -22.25 0.30
N PHE A 146 6.16 -22.95 0.51
CA PHE A 146 7.47 -22.35 0.32
C PHE A 146 7.72 -21.96 -1.16
N ALA A 147 7.38 -22.85 -2.09
CA ALA A 147 7.59 -22.62 -3.52
C ALA A 147 6.68 -21.53 -4.12
N GLU A 148 5.43 -21.43 -3.66
CA GLU A 148 4.41 -20.58 -4.28
C GLU A 148 4.05 -19.33 -3.46
N VAL A 149 4.40 -19.30 -2.17
CA VAL A 149 4.10 -18.15 -1.28
C VAL A 149 5.40 -17.54 -0.77
N GLU A 150 6.26 -18.31 -0.09
CA GLU A 150 7.47 -17.73 0.51
C GLU A 150 8.44 -17.16 -0.55
N GLN A 151 8.51 -17.83 -1.71
CA GLN A 151 9.34 -17.40 -2.84
C GLN A 151 8.63 -16.45 -3.82
N ILE A 152 7.38 -16.05 -3.56
CA ILE A 152 6.71 -15.09 -4.42
C ILE A 152 7.39 -13.71 -4.33
N ALA A 153 7.42 -12.99 -5.45
CA ALA A 153 8.09 -11.71 -5.58
C ALA A 153 7.22 -10.72 -6.35
N PHE A 154 6.63 -9.75 -5.64
CA PHE A 154 5.84 -8.66 -6.25
C PHE A 154 6.67 -7.39 -6.34
N SER A 155 6.88 -6.83 -7.52
CA SER A 155 7.58 -5.55 -7.69
C SER A 155 6.66 -4.51 -8.34
N PRO A 156 6.49 -3.31 -7.75
CA PRO A 156 5.73 -2.23 -8.37
C PRO A 156 6.30 -1.76 -9.71
N ALA A 157 7.58 -2.03 -9.99
CA ALA A 157 8.18 -1.74 -11.29
C ALA A 157 7.67 -2.67 -12.42
N ASN A 158 7.02 -3.79 -12.09
CA ASN A 158 6.44 -4.70 -13.06
C ASN A 158 5.06 -4.19 -13.52
N MET A 159 5.05 -3.15 -14.34
CA MET A 159 3.85 -2.62 -14.98
C MET A 159 3.81 -3.01 -16.47
N VAL A 160 2.60 -3.12 -17.01
CA VAL A 160 2.37 -3.47 -18.43
C VAL A 160 2.02 -2.21 -19.24
N PRO A 161 2.26 -2.18 -20.57
CA PRO A 161 1.94 -1.02 -21.40
C PRO A 161 0.51 -0.53 -21.20
N GLY A 162 0.37 0.76 -20.86
CA GLY A 162 -0.89 1.39 -20.48
C GLY A 162 -1.04 1.63 -18.97
N ILE A 163 -0.14 1.12 -18.12
CA ILE A 163 -0.04 1.44 -16.69
C ILE A 163 1.40 1.88 -16.39
N GLU A 164 1.53 3.02 -15.73
CA GLU A 164 2.81 3.66 -15.42
C GLU A 164 2.81 4.21 -13.98
N PRO A 165 3.99 4.43 -13.37
CA PRO A 165 4.06 5.09 -12.08
C PRO A 165 3.69 6.58 -12.17
N SER A 166 3.25 7.16 -11.05
CA SER A 166 3.14 8.61 -10.90
C SER A 166 4.38 9.21 -10.21
N PRO A 167 4.50 10.54 -10.14
CA PRO A 167 5.55 11.23 -9.39
C PRO A 167 5.47 11.08 -7.85
N ASP A 168 4.60 10.24 -7.30
CA ASP A 168 4.55 9.93 -5.87
C ASP A 168 5.93 9.47 -5.38
N LYS A 169 6.57 10.27 -4.51
CA LYS A 169 7.94 10.07 -4.04
C LYS A 169 8.15 8.67 -3.44
N MET A 170 7.15 8.16 -2.75
CA MET A 170 7.21 6.84 -2.13
C MET A 170 7.05 5.73 -3.17
N LEU A 171 6.16 5.89 -4.15
CA LEU A 171 6.08 4.95 -5.27
C LEU A 171 7.40 4.88 -6.03
N GLN A 172 8.02 6.03 -6.31
CA GLN A 172 9.31 6.12 -7.00
C GLN A 172 10.40 5.31 -6.28
N GLY A 173 10.50 5.41 -4.95
CA GLY A 173 11.43 4.58 -4.17
C GLY A 173 11.13 3.08 -4.27
N ARG A 174 9.84 2.70 -4.32
CA ARG A 174 9.41 1.29 -4.46
C ARG A 174 9.69 0.69 -5.85
N LEU A 175 9.87 1.51 -6.89
CA LEU A 175 10.28 1.01 -8.21
C LEU A 175 11.67 0.38 -8.16
N PHE A 176 12.54 0.90 -7.29
CA PHE A 176 13.88 0.36 -7.06
C PHE A 176 13.89 -0.77 -6.02
N SER A 177 13.34 -0.51 -4.83
CA SER A 177 13.63 -1.31 -3.64
C SER A 177 13.20 -2.78 -3.72
N TYR A 178 12.10 -3.08 -4.41
CA TYR A 178 11.56 -4.44 -4.47
C TYR A 178 12.44 -5.37 -5.29
N SER A 179 12.81 -4.96 -6.50
CA SER A 179 13.66 -5.78 -7.36
C SER A 179 15.08 -5.92 -6.77
N ASP A 180 15.56 -4.89 -6.06
CA ASP A 180 16.81 -4.95 -5.31
C ASP A 180 16.76 -6.01 -4.19
N THR A 181 15.77 -5.93 -3.29
CA THR A 181 15.64 -6.91 -2.20
C THR A 181 15.36 -8.33 -2.70
N HIS A 182 14.64 -8.50 -3.81
CA HIS A 182 14.40 -9.83 -4.39
C HIS A 182 15.69 -10.48 -4.91
N ARG A 183 16.58 -9.71 -5.54
CA ARG A 183 17.88 -10.25 -5.99
C ARG A 183 18.73 -10.72 -4.81
N HIS A 184 18.62 -10.06 -3.67
CA HIS A 184 19.26 -10.50 -2.43
C HIS A 184 18.57 -11.72 -1.81
N ARG A 185 17.25 -11.65 -1.58
CA ARG A 185 16.46 -12.66 -0.86
C ARG A 185 16.31 -13.98 -1.61
N LEU A 186 16.16 -13.92 -2.93
CA LEU A 186 15.82 -15.07 -3.78
C LEU A 186 16.89 -15.39 -4.84
N GLY A 187 17.86 -14.48 -5.04
CA GLY A 187 18.92 -14.62 -6.03
C GLY A 187 18.67 -13.84 -7.32
N ALA A 188 19.73 -13.67 -8.13
CA ALA A 188 19.70 -12.85 -9.34
C ALA A 188 18.64 -13.29 -10.36
N ASN A 189 18.40 -14.60 -10.46
CA ASN A 189 17.46 -15.22 -11.37
C ASN A 189 16.09 -15.53 -10.75
N PHE A 190 15.68 -14.83 -9.68
CA PHE A 190 14.40 -15.10 -8.97
C PHE A 190 13.15 -15.07 -9.87
N LEU A 191 13.18 -14.33 -10.98
CA LEU A 191 12.10 -14.29 -11.98
C LEU A 191 11.94 -15.60 -12.74
N GLN A 192 12.92 -16.50 -12.68
CA GLN A 192 12.85 -17.84 -13.27
C GLN A 192 12.20 -18.86 -12.33
N ILE A 193 11.98 -18.52 -11.04
CA ILE A 193 11.20 -19.36 -10.11
C ILE A 193 9.76 -19.46 -10.66
N PRO A 194 9.14 -20.65 -10.72
CA PRO A 194 7.87 -20.86 -11.41
C PRO A 194 6.74 -19.89 -11.04
N VAL A 195 6.60 -19.50 -9.76
CA VAL A 195 5.55 -18.57 -9.31
C VAL A 195 5.79 -17.13 -9.77
N ASN A 196 7.04 -16.76 -10.05
CA ASN A 196 7.44 -15.41 -10.49
C ASN A 196 7.60 -15.30 -12.01
N CYS A 197 7.68 -16.43 -12.70
CA CYS A 197 7.85 -16.49 -14.14
C CYS A 197 6.62 -15.89 -14.85
N PRO A 198 6.80 -14.95 -15.80
CA PRO A 198 5.70 -14.39 -16.57
C PRO A 198 5.22 -15.37 -17.65
N PHE A 199 4.76 -16.56 -17.24
CA PHE A 199 4.45 -17.72 -18.10
C PHE A 199 3.40 -17.48 -19.21
N ARG A 200 2.68 -16.36 -19.15
CA ARG A 200 1.67 -15.95 -20.14
C ARG A 200 2.27 -15.21 -21.34
N VAL A 201 3.56 -14.88 -21.30
CA VAL A 201 4.27 -14.16 -22.37
C VAL A 201 5.61 -14.83 -22.63
N SER A 202 6.11 -14.72 -23.86
CA SER A 202 7.47 -15.15 -24.19
C SER A 202 8.47 -14.07 -23.75
N VAL A 203 9.41 -14.45 -22.88
CA VAL A 203 10.50 -13.56 -22.48
C VAL A 203 11.62 -13.65 -23.50
N SER A 204 11.97 -12.52 -24.12
CA SER A 204 13.03 -12.41 -25.11
C SER A 204 13.76 -11.09 -24.88
N ASN A 205 15.03 -11.16 -24.45
CA ASN A 205 15.82 -9.99 -24.11
C ASN A 205 17.34 -10.31 -24.19
N TYR A 206 18.16 -9.36 -23.73
CA TYR A 206 19.62 -9.44 -23.79
C TYR A 206 20.30 -9.83 -22.47
N GLN A 207 19.53 -10.14 -21.42
CA GLN A 207 20.08 -10.60 -20.15
C GLN A 207 20.54 -12.06 -20.27
N ARG A 208 21.67 -12.39 -19.64
CA ARG A 208 22.28 -13.72 -19.61
C ARG A 208 22.90 -14.01 -18.24
N ASP A 209 23.18 -15.28 -18.01
CA ASP A 209 23.97 -15.85 -16.92
C ASP A 209 23.38 -15.61 -15.52
N GLY A 210 24.26 -15.44 -14.51
CA GLY A 210 23.88 -15.34 -13.10
C GLY A 210 23.70 -16.70 -12.41
N PRO A 211 23.76 -16.72 -11.08
CA PRO A 211 23.58 -17.95 -10.30
C PRO A 211 22.20 -18.57 -10.53
N GLN A 212 22.14 -19.92 -10.53
CA GLN A 212 20.92 -20.70 -10.68
C GLN A 212 20.09 -20.34 -11.93
N ALA A 213 20.75 -19.98 -13.04
CA ALA A 213 20.08 -19.80 -14.32
C ALA A 213 19.44 -21.14 -14.76
N ILE A 214 18.11 -21.16 -14.88
CA ILE A 214 17.32 -22.31 -15.36
C ILE A 214 17.20 -22.24 -16.89
N SER A 215 16.96 -21.04 -17.42
CA SER A 215 16.97 -20.71 -18.83
C SER A 215 17.94 -19.56 -19.09
N ASN A 216 18.74 -19.68 -20.16
CA ASN A 216 19.76 -18.68 -20.52
C ASN A 216 19.66 -18.21 -21.99
N GLN A 217 18.51 -18.38 -22.64
CA GLN A 217 18.25 -17.92 -24.02
C GLN A 217 19.25 -18.45 -25.09
N GLU A 218 19.92 -19.56 -24.80
CA GLU A 218 20.77 -20.35 -25.72
C GLU A 218 21.73 -19.48 -26.58
N GLY A 219 21.83 -19.76 -27.88
CA GLY A 219 22.71 -19.07 -28.82
C GLY A 219 22.16 -17.75 -29.38
N CYS A 220 21.08 -17.19 -28.81
CA CYS A 220 20.54 -15.92 -29.28
C CYS A 220 21.54 -14.77 -29.06
N PRO A 221 21.63 -13.78 -29.97
CA PRO A 221 22.47 -12.60 -29.78
C PRO A 221 22.24 -11.93 -28.42
N ASN A 222 23.32 -11.61 -27.71
CA ASN A 222 23.30 -11.04 -26.37
C ASN A 222 23.64 -9.53 -26.33
N TYR A 223 23.62 -8.86 -27.48
CA TYR A 223 23.88 -7.42 -27.62
C TYR A 223 22.83 -6.73 -28.51
N PHE A 224 22.58 -5.45 -28.27
CA PHE A 224 21.63 -4.62 -29.02
C PHE A 224 22.24 -3.25 -29.37
N PRO A 225 22.03 -2.74 -30.60
CA PRO A 225 21.37 -3.41 -31.73
C PRO A 225 22.25 -4.53 -32.34
N ASN A 226 21.64 -5.45 -33.11
CA ASN A 226 22.35 -6.51 -33.84
C ASN A 226 21.70 -6.80 -35.19
N SER A 227 22.47 -7.41 -36.10
CA SER A 227 22.04 -7.79 -37.45
C SER A 227 21.63 -9.27 -37.56
N PHE A 228 21.45 -9.95 -36.43
CA PHE A 228 21.25 -11.41 -36.34
C PHE A 228 19.86 -11.77 -35.78
N SER A 229 18.86 -10.95 -36.09
CA SER A 229 17.45 -11.18 -35.70
C SER A 229 17.21 -11.34 -34.20
N GLY A 230 18.03 -10.71 -33.35
CA GLY A 230 17.79 -10.68 -31.90
C GLY A 230 16.53 -9.87 -31.50
N PRO A 231 16.11 -9.95 -30.23
CA PRO A 231 14.92 -9.27 -29.72
C PRO A 231 14.86 -7.79 -30.08
N GLN A 232 13.69 -7.31 -30.52
CA GLN A 232 13.47 -5.91 -30.90
C GLN A 232 12.60 -5.17 -29.88
N GLU A 233 12.74 -3.85 -29.83
CA GLU A 233 11.86 -3.01 -29.01
C GLU A 233 10.40 -3.13 -29.48
N CYS A 234 9.46 -3.08 -28.52
CA CYS A 234 8.04 -3.22 -28.81
C CYS A 234 7.42 -1.86 -29.18
N PRO A 235 6.92 -1.65 -30.42
CA PRO A 235 6.33 -0.36 -30.81
C PRO A 235 5.08 0.01 -30.00
N ARG A 236 4.32 -0.99 -29.54
CA ARG A 236 3.17 -0.76 -28.66
C ARG A 236 3.60 -0.19 -27.31
N ALA A 237 4.70 -0.66 -26.74
CA ALA A 237 5.21 -0.16 -25.47
C ALA A 237 5.66 1.30 -25.62
N GLN A 238 6.42 1.62 -26.67
CA GLN A 238 6.86 2.98 -26.97
C GLN A 238 5.67 3.95 -27.14
N ARG A 239 4.63 3.54 -27.88
CA ARG A 239 3.44 4.38 -28.11
C ARG A 239 2.64 4.64 -26.83
N LEU A 240 2.62 3.69 -25.89
CA LEU A 240 1.87 3.79 -24.64
C LEU A 240 2.70 4.36 -23.49
N GLN A 241 3.79 5.07 -23.82
CA GLN A 241 4.64 5.79 -22.86
C GLN A 241 4.74 7.27 -23.26
N PRO A 242 3.63 8.04 -23.18
CA PRO A 242 3.60 9.43 -23.59
C PRO A 242 4.51 10.28 -22.71
N ARG A 243 5.18 11.25 -23.34
CA ARG A 243 5.97 12.26 -22.65
C ARG A 243 5.07 13.09 -21.73
N TYR A 244 5.58 13.46 -20.58
CA TYR A 244 4.97 14.46 -19.70
C TYR A 244 6.01 15.51 -19.36
N ASN A 245 5.57 16.75 -19.17
CA ASN A 245 6.46 17.86 -18.87
C ASN A 245 6.77 17.88 -17.38
N VAL A 246 8.00 18.25 -17.05
CA VAL A 246 8.47 18.49 -15.69
C VAL A 246 9.12 19.86 -15.64
N SER A 247 9.02 20.55 -14.51
CA SER A 247 9.61 21.87 -14.28
C SER A 247 10.03 22.00 -12.82
N GLY A 248 11.06 22.81 -12.55
CA GLY A 248 11.63 23.03 -11.23
C GLY A 248 13.11 22.69 -11.18
N ASP A 249 13.76 23.05 -10.08
CA ASP A 249 15.16 22.75 -9.82
C ASP A 249 15.33 21.31 -9.33
N VAL A 250 16.52 20.74 -9.51
CA VAL A 250 16.86 19.45 -8.91
C VAL A 250 17.28 19.69 -7.47
N ASP A 251 16.35 19.49 -6.53
CA ASP A 251 16.59 19.69 -5.10
C ASP A 251 15.81 18.69 -4.21
N ARG A 252 16.11 18.68 -2.92
CA ARG A 252 15.42 17.91 -1.88
C ARG A 252 14.27 18.71 -1.29
N TYR A 253 13.18 18.83 -2.03
CA TYR A 253 11.97 19.51 -1.57
C TYR A 253 11.37 18.83 -0.31
N ASP A 254 11.38 19.55 0.81
CA ASP A 254 10.72 19.11 2.05
C ASP A 254 9.20 19.20 1.90
N SER A 255 8.53 18.07 2.11
CA SER A 255 7.06 17.96 2.13
C SER A 255 6.49 17.90 3.56
N GLY A 256 7.32 17.75 4.59
CA GLY A 256 6.85 17.40 5.94
C GLY A 256 6.19 18.55 6.71
N GLN A 257 6.65 19.79 6.54
CA GLN A 257 6.13 20.95 7.28
C GLN A 257 5.19 21.85 6.47
N THR A 258 5.22 21.75 5.14
CA THR A 258 4.49 22.62 4.22
C THR A 258 3.18 22.01 3.74
N GLU A 259 3.03 20.68 3.83
CA GLU A 259 1.80 19.99 3.43
C GLU A 259 0.81 19.82 4.61
N ASP A 260 -0.49 19.75 4.28
CA ASP A 260 -1.56 19.56 5.26
C ASP A 260 -1.52 18.14 5.86
N ASN A 261 -1.28 18.04 7.17
CA ASN A 261 -1.17 16.77 7.86
C ASN A 261 -2.45 16.33 8.59
N PHE A 262 -3.46 17.20 8.70
CA PHE A 262 -4.55 17.01 9.65
C PHE A 262 -5.93 17.00 9.01
N SER A 263 -6.21 17.74 7.93
CA SER A 263 -7.61 17.91 7.48
C SER A 263 -8.29 16.60 7.09
N GLN A 264 -7.60 15.70 6.38
CA GLN A 264 -8.18 14.40 6.02
C GLN A 264 -8.28 13.44 7.22
N ALA A 265 -7.36 13.53 8.17
CA ALA A 265 -7.47 12.82 9.43
C ALA A 265 -8.68 13.30 10.25
N THR A 266 -8.97 14.61 10.23
CA THR A 266 -10.17 15.20 10.82
C THR A 266 -11.43 14.67 10.14
N VAL A 267 -11.46 14.59 8.81
CA VAL A 267 -12.59 14.03 8.06
C VAL A 267 -12.82 12.57 8.45
N LEU A 268 -11.76 11.75 8.52
CA LEU A 268 -11.84 10.36 8.97
C LEU A 268 -12.47 10.27 10.38
N TYR A 269 -11.91 10.99 11.35
CA TYR A 269 -12.40 10.96 12.73
C TYR A 269 -13.84 11.48 12.86
N LYS A 270 -14.19 12.57 12.16
CA LYS A 270 -15.46 13.28 12.38
C LYS A 270 -16.62 12.75 11.56
N GLN A 271 -16.36 12.29 10.32
CA GLN A 271 -17.40 11.99 9.35
C GLN A 271 -17.48 10.50 8.99
N VAL A 272 -16.40 9.74 9.17
CA VAL A 272 -16.36 8.31 8.81
C VAL A 272 -16.60 7.43 10.03
N PHE A 273 -16.08 7.81 11.20
CA PHE A 273 -16.29 7.05 12.43
C PHE A 273 -17.59 7.43 13.14
N ASP A 274 -18.33 6.41 13.57
CA ASP A 274 -19.38 6.57 14.57
C ASP A 274 -18.77 6.80 15.98
N ASP A 275 -19.59 7.16 16.95
CA ASP A 275 -19.10 7.52 18.29
C ASP A 275 -18.47 6.33 19.03
N ALA A 276 -18.93 5.10 18.77
CA ALA A 276 -18.35 3.90 19.37
C ALA A 276 -16.97 3.59 18.75
N GLN A 277 -16.82 3.78 17.44
CA GLN A 277 -15.54 3.68 16.73
C GLN A 277 -14.54 4.74 17.19
N LYS A 278 -14.99 5.98 17.42
CA LYS A 278 -14.14 7.04 17.99
C LYS A 278 -13.63 6.63 19.38
N GLN A 279 -14.51 6.11 20.24
CA GLN A 279 -14.12 5.67 21.57
C GLN A 279 -13.11 4.51 21.51
N ARG A 280 -13.38 3.46 20.73
CA ARG A 280 -12.43 2.34 20.57
C ARG A 280 -11.09 2.80 19.99
N THR A 281 -11.10 3.75 19.06
CA THR A 281 -9.86 4.34 18.51
C THR A 281 -9.05 5.03 19.62
N VAL A 282 -9.70 5.80 20.50
CA VAL A 282 -9.04 6.41 21.66
C VAL A 282 -8.48 5.34 22.59
N ASP A 283 -9.29 4.32 22.93
CA ASP A 283 -8.88 3.26 23.86
C ASP A 283 -7.67 2.49 23.32
N ASN A 284 -7.65 2.20 22.01
CA ASN A 284 -6.54 1.56 21.33
C ASN A 284 -5.27 2.43 21.34
N ILE A 285 -5.40 3.74 21.05
CA ILE A 285 -4.27 4.68 21.11
C ILE A 285 -3.72 4.74 22.53
N VAL A 286 -4.57 4.96 23.53
CA VAL A 286 -4.18 5.06 24.95
C VAL A 286 -3.53 3.76 25.41
N GLY A 287 -4.08 2.61 25.03
CA GLY A 287 -3.59 1.29 25.38
C GLY A 287 -2.14 1.04 24.94
N HIS A 288 -1.69 1.66 23.85
CA HIS A 288 -0.31 1.57 23.37
C HIS A 288 0.56 2.80 23.71
N LEU A 289 -0.04 3.99 23.83
CA LEU A 289 0.68 5.24 24.12
C LEU A 289 1.06 5.39 25.59
N LYS A 290 0.33 4.75 26.50
CA LYS A 290 0.59 4.81 27.95
C LYS A 290 2.02 4.40 28.34
N ASP A 291 2.66 3.55 27.54
CA ASP A 291 4.01 3.02 27.81
C ASP A 291 5.13 3.90 27.21
N ALA A 292 4.79 5.01 26.52
CA ALA A 292 5.77 5.98 26.04
C ALA A 292 6.16 7.00 27.14
N ALA A 293 7.34 7.62 27.01
CA ALA A 293 7.78 8.67 27.94
C ALA A 293 6.81 9.87 27.96
N GLY A 294 6.71 10.56 29.10
CA GLY A 294 5.70 11.61 29.32
C GLY A 294 5.72 12.72 28.26
N PHE A 295 6.91 13.19 27.87
CA PHE A 295 7.03 14.23 26.84
C PHE A 295 6.58 13.76 25.45
N ILE A 296 6.68 12.45 25.15
CA ILE A 296 6.17 11.85 23.91
C ILE A 296 4.64 11.79 23.96
N GLN A 297 4.08 11.38 25.10
CA GLN A 297 2.62 11.40 25.32
C GLN A 297 2.05 12.80 25.13
N GLU A 298 2.69 13.83 25.69
CA GLU A 298 2.29 15.22 25.51
C GLU A 298 2.36 15.67 24.04
N ARG A 299 3.41 15.26 23.30
CA ARG A 299 3.53 15.55 21.86
C ARG A 299 2.42 14.88 21.07
N ALA A 300 2.10 13.61 21.36
CA ALA A 300 1.00 12.89 20.75
C ALA A 300 -0.35 13.57 21.00
N ILE A 301 -0.64 13.98 22.25
CA ILE A 301 -1.86 14.72 22.60
C ILE A 301 -1.97 16.01 21.78
N LYS A 302 -0.87 16.76 21.63
CA LYS A 302 -0.84 17.99 20.81
C LYS A 302 -1.18 17.69 19.35
N ILE A 303 -0.60 16.64 18.76
CA ILE A 303 -0.90 16.22 17.38
C ILE A 303 -2.37 15.82 17.23
N PHE A 304 -2.89 15.00 18.13
CA PHE A 304 -4.29 14.58 18.08
C PHE A 304 -5.27 15.73 18.31
N THR A 305 -4.86 16.76 19.06
CA THR A 305 -5.63 18.02 19.20
C THR A 305 -5.70 18.79 17.88
N GLN A 306 -4.65 18.77 17.04
CA GLN A 306 -4.68 19.38 15.70
C GLN A 306 -5.68 18.69 14.77
N VAL A 307 -5.87 17.37 14.93
CA VAL A 307 -6.91 16.63 14.21
C VAL A 307 -8.30 17.05 14.70
N HIS A 308 -8.54 16.98 16.00
CA HIS A 308 -9.79 17.43 16.60
C HIS A 308 -9.63 17.62 18.12
N PRO A 309 -10.16 18.70 18.73
CA PRO A 309 -10.05 18.94 20.17
C PRO A 309 -10.58 17.80 21.05
N ASP A 310 -11.71 17.19 20.66
CA ASP A 310 -12.29 16.01 21.35
C ASP A 310 -11.35 14.80 21.34
N LEU A 311 -10.65 14.54 20.23
CA LEU A 311 -9.72 13.41 20.15
C LEU A 311 -8.53 13.62 21.10
N GLY A 312 -7.94 14.81 21.05
CA GLY A 312 -6.85 15.19 21.95
C GLY A 312 -7.23 15.11 23.43
N SER A 313 -8.40 15.65 23.79
CA SER A 313 -8.87 15.65 25.19
C SER A 313 -9.18 14.25 25.71
N LYS A 314 -9.81 13.40 24.91
CA LYS A 314 -10.11 12.00 25.27
C LYS A 314 -8.84 11.17 25.44
N VAL A 315 -7.84 11.33 24.56
CA VAL A 315 -6.53 10.68 24.73
C VAL A 315 -5.84 11.18 26.01
N ALA A 316 -5.88 12.49 26.29
CA ALA A 316 -5.29 13.05 27.50
C ALA A 316 -5.97 12.50 28.78
N ALA A 317 -7.29 12.39 28.77
CA ALA A 317 -8.08 11.84 29.87
C ALA A 317 -7.78 10.34 30.08
N GLY A 318 -7.72 9.55 29.00
CA GLY A 318 -7.39 8.12 29.06
C GLY A 318 -5.96 7.85 29.57
N LEU A 319 -5.02 8.75 29.33
CA LEU A 319 -3.65 8.65 29.84
C LEU A 319 -3.48 9.09 31.30
N ALA A 320 -4.40 9.89 31.84
CA ALA A 320 -4.27 10.47 33.18
C ALA A 320 -4.02 9.43 34.31
N PRO A 321 -4.63 8.23 34.31
CA PRO A 321 -4.34 7.19 35.29
C PRO A 321 -2.89 6.66 35.25
N PHE A 322 -2.21 6.77 34.10
CA PHE A 322 -0.86 6.21 33.88
C PHE A 322 0.27 7.22 34.10
N LYS A 323 -0.04 8.53 34.21
CA LYS A 323 0.95 9.62 34.32
C LYS A 323 1.92 9.52 35.51
N LYS A 324 1.58 8.77 36.57
CA LYS A 324 2.44 8.66 37.78
C LYS A 324 3.73 7.85 37.56
N TYR A 325 3.87 7.11 36.46
CA TYR A 325 4.96 6.13 36.30
C TYR A 325 6.15 6.58 35.44
N HIS A 326 6.12 7.77 34.81
CA HIS A 326 7.10 8.14 33.79
C HIS A 326 7.76 9.53 33.97
N ALA A 327 7.75 10.10 35.18
CA ALA A 327 8.35 11.42 35.43
C ALA A 327 9.90 11.44 35.32
N ASN A 328 10.57 10.27 35.30
CA ASN A 328 12.03 10.14 35.40
C ASN A 328 12.66 9.20 34.35
N LEU A 329 12.07 9.08 33.16
CA LEU A 329 12.72 8.43 32.00
C LEU A 329 12.92 9.41 30.85
#